data_AF-A0A945IXN5-F1
#
_entry.id   AF-A0A945IXN5-F1
#
_cell.length_a   1.000
_cell.length_b   1.000
_cell.length_c   1.000
_cell.angle_alpha   90.00
_cell.angle_beta   90.00
_cell.angle_gamma   90.00
#
_symmetry.space_group_name_H-M   'P 1'
#
loop_
_entity.id
_entity.type
_entity.pdbx_description
1 polymer ?
#
loop_
_entity_poly.entity_id
_entity_poly.type
_entity_poly.pdbx_seq_one_letter_code
_entity_poly.pdbx_strand_id
1 'polypeptide(L)'
;MEFWKPHKLASPHDGQIFLKINDKVRTTAEVHGVPVGTEGKVILANGFNWQRYRVLFENGAEVGDLDHRNLEPIGRTAKRIAKRDAK
;
A
#
# COMPACT_ATOMS: atom_id res chain seq x y z
N MET A 1 1.48 -0.54 -16.61
CA MET A 1 1.38 -1.98 -16.31
C MET A 1 0.86 -2.10 -14.89
N GLU A 2 -0.40 -2.50 -14.76
CA GLU A 2 -1.01 -2.83 -13.46
C GLU A 2 -0.26 -4.02 -12.89
N PHE A 3 0.26 -3.87 -11.68
CA PHE A 3 1.09 -4.89 -11.03
C PHE A 3 0.25 -6.07 -10.53
N TRP A 4 -1.05 -5.83 -10.34
CA TRP A 4 -2.04 -6.82 -9.93
C TRP A 4 -3.24 -6.74 -10.86
N LYS A 5 -3.61 -7.87 -11.43
CA LYS A 5 -4.86 -8.04 -12.17
C LYS A 5 -5.86 -8.72 -11.23
N PRO A 6 -6.97 -8.05 -10.86
CA PRO A 6 -7.98 -8.68 -10.01
C PRO A 6 -8.51 -9.95 -10.68
N HIS A 7 -8.72 -10.99 -9.88
CA HIS A 7 -9.38 -12.20 -10.33
C HIS A 7 -10.85 -11.89 -10.69
N LYS A 8 -11.50 -12.68 -11.54
CA LYS A 8 -12.91 -12.49 -11.92
C LYS A 8 -13.88 -12.48 -10.72
N LEU A 9 -13.47 -13.12 -9.62
CA LEU A 9 -14.23 -13.20 -8.37
C LEU A 9 -13.75 -12.21 -7.31
N ALA A 10 -12.74 -11.39 -7.61
CA ALA A 10 -12.27 -10.37 -6.70
C ALA A 10 -13.33 -9.27 -6.57
N SER A 11 -13.50 -8.75 -5.36
CA SER A 11 -14.28 -7.54 -5.07
C SER A 11 -13.34 -6.51 -4.45
N PRO A 12 -12.59 -5.76 -5.28
CA PRO A 12 -11.76 -4.68 -4.79
C PRO A 12 -12.62 -3.70 -4.00
N HIS A 13 -12.11 -3.24 -2.85
CA HIS A 13 -12.80 -2.19 -2.10
C HIS A 13 -12.52 -0.82 -2.73
N ASP A 14 -13.40 0.14 -2.46
CA ASP A 14 -13.20 1.54 -2.88
C ASP A 14 -11.88 2.09 -2.34
N GLY A 15 -11.30 3.07 -3.03
CA GLY A 15 -10.05 3.73 -2.60
C GLY A 15 -8.78 2.90 -2.80
N GLN A 16 -8.82 1.85 -3.62
CA GLN A 16 -7.66 1.00 -3.95
C GLN A 16 -6.46 1.86 -4.42
N ILE A 17 -5.40 1.90 -3.60
CA ILE A 17 -4.10 2.44 -4.00
C ILE A 17 -3.29 1.38 -4.74
N PHE A 18 -2.41 1.80 -5.65
CA PHE A 18 -1.61 0.91 -6.49
C PHE A 18 -0.12 1.08 -6.23
N LEU A 19 0.31 0.42 -5.16
CA LEU A 19 1.70 0.31 -4.74
C LEU A 19 2.37 -0.92 -5.37
N LYS A 20 3.69 -0.86 -5.45
CA LYS A 20 4.61 -1.90 -5.92
C LYS A 20 5.63 -2.17 -4.83
N ILE A 21 6.33 -3.29 -4.95
CA ILE A 21 7.50 -3.56 -4.10
C ILE A 21 8.49 -2.40 -4.24
N ASN A 22 9.07 -2.01 -3.10
CA ASN A 22 9.95 -0.87 -2.89
C ASN A 22 9.32 0.53 -2.89
N ASP A 23 8.00 0.66 -3.06
CA ASP A 23 7.35 1.94 -2.86
C ASP A 23 7.44 2.39 -1.40
N LYS A 24 7.60 3.71 -1.22
CA LYS A 24 7.60 4.34 0.10
C LYS A 24 6.20 4.75 0.50
N VAL A 25 5.86 4.45 1.74
CA VAL A 25 4.57 4.73 2.35
C VAL A 25 4.74 5.26 3.76
N ARG A 26 3.68 5.85 4.29
CA ARG A 26 3.56 6.26 5.69
C ARG A 26 2.27 5.71 6.28
N THR A 27 2.30 5.34 7.56
CA THR A 27 1.09 4.93 8.27
C THR A 27 0.15 6.12 8.51
N THR A 28 -1.13 5.95 8.22
CA THR A 28 -2.20 6.92 8.51
C THR A 28 -3.06 6.51 9.71
N ALA A 29 -2.93 5.26 10.16
CA ALA A 29 -3.58 4.70 11.33
C ALA A 29 -2.55 3.92 12.15
N GLU A 30 -2.85 3.73 13.45
CA GLU A 30 -2.05 2.83 14.27
C GLU A 30 -2.33 1.39 13.81
N VAL A 31 -1.27 0.66 13.48
CA VAL A 31 -1.37 -0.72 12.97
C VAL A 31 -0.41 -1.62 13.73
N HIS A 32 -0.96 -2.56 14.50
CA HIS A 32 -0.18 -3.56 15.24
C HIS A 32 0.96 -2.95 16.09
N GLY A 33 0.69 -1.82 16.76
CA GLY A 33 1.68 -1.10 17.58
C GLY A 33 2.66 -0.23 16.80
N VAL A 34 2.50 -0.10 15.48
CA VAL A 34 3.21 0.89 14.66
C VAL A 34 2.48 2.23 14.78
N PRO A 35 3.13 3.28 15.31
CA PRO A 35 2.52 4.60 15.43
C PRO A 35 2.13 5.20 14.08
N VAL A 36 1.12 6.06 14.09
CA VAL A 36 0.76 6.91 12.94
C VAL A 36 1.96 7.76 12.53
N GLY A 37 2.16 7.92 11.24
CA GLY A 37 3.26 8.71 10.68
C GLY A 37 4.57 7.95 10.49
N THR A 38 4.63 6.68 10.89
CA THR A 38 5.82 5.84 10.69
C THR A 38 5.99 5.54 9.21
N GLU A 39 7.17 5.86 8.68
CA GLU A 39 7.50 5.56 7.30
C GLU A 39 7.90 4.10 7.14
N GLY A 40 7.66 3.57 5.94
CA GLY A 40 7.96 2.20 5.62
C GLY A 40 8.09 1.97 4.13
N LYS A 41 8.50 0.74 3.81
CA LYS A 41 8.74 0.29 2.45
C LYS A 41 7.93 -0.96 2.17
N VAL A 42 7.22 -0.95 1.05
CA VAL A 42 6.44 -2.12 0.61
C VAL A 42 7.40 -3.25 0.23
N ILE A 43 7.27 -4.39 0.89
CA ILE A 43 8.06 -5.61 0.62
C ILE A 43 7.24 -6.68 -0.11
N LEU A 44 5.91 -6.59 -0.06
CA LEU A 44 5.01 -7.44 -0.84
C LEU A 44 3.78 -6.65 -1.29
N ALA A 45 3.44 -6.78 -2.56
CA ALA A 45 2.24 -6.23 -3.18
C ALA A 45 1.51 -7.36 -3.89
N ASN A 46 0.49 -7.94 -3.24
CA ASN A 46 -0.30 -9.03 -3.82
C ASN A 46 -1.75 -8.97 -3.31
N GLY A 47 -2.68 -9.69 -3.92
CA GLY A 47 -4.08 -9.71 -3.52
C GLY A 47 -4.83 -10.89 -4.13
N PHE A 48 -5.86 -11.36 -3.42
CA PHE A 48 -6.81 -12.33 -3.97
C PHE A 48 -8.19 -11.69 -4.16
N ASN A 49 -8.87 -11.33 -3.07
CA ASN A 49 -10.15 -10.58 -3.13
C ASN A 49 -9.95 -9.07 -3.34
N TRP A 50 -8.94 -8.49 -2.68
CA TRP A 50 -8.48 -7.11 -2.88
C TRP A 50 -6.95 -7.08 -2.84
N GLN A 51 -6.37 -5.99 -3.32
CA GLN A 51 -4.93 -5.80 -3.28
C GLN A 51 -4.50 -5.35 -1.89
N ARG A 52 -3.59 -6.15 -1.30
CA ARG A 52 -3.00 -5.96 0.03
C ARG A 52 -1.50 -5.75 -0.05
N TYR A 53 -0.96 -5.16 1.01
CA TYR A 53 0.44 -4.83 1.13
C TYR A 53 1.03 -5.38 2.41
N ARG A 54 2.30 -5.76 2.29
CA ARG A 54 3.16 -5.95 3.44
C ARG A 54 4.24 -4.88 3.43
N VAL A 55 4.42 -4.24 4.57
CA VAL A 55 5.34 -3.10 4.73
C VAL A 55 6.32 -3.43 5.84
N LEU A 56 7.60 -3.18 5.55
CA LEU A 56 8.65 -3.10 6.55
C LEU A 56 8.79 -1.63 6.95
N PHE A 57 8.46 -1.32 8.19
CA PHE A 57 8.53 0.02 8.75
C PHE A 57 9.93 0.34 9.29
N GLU A 58 10.26 1.62 9.37
CA GLU A 58 11.57 2.10 9.85
C GLU A 58 11.83 1.74 11.32
N ASN A 59 10.79 1.50 12.10
CA ASN A 59 10.90 0.99 13.47
C ASN A 59 11.22 -0.52 13.54
N GLY A 60 11.40 -1.19 12.39
CA GLY A 60 11.70 -2.62 12.29
C GLY A 60 10.49 -3.54 12.29
N ALA A 61 9.27 -3.00 12.42
CA ALA A 61 8.05 -3.80 12.37
C ALA A 61 7.70 -4.21 10.92
N GLU A 62 7.36 -5.48 10.74
CA GLU A 62 6.79 -6.00 9.50
C GLU A 62 5.30 -6.26 9.68
N VAL A 63 4.47 -5.55 8.92
CA VAL A 63 3.01 -5.66 9.04
C VAL A 63 2.40 -5.97 7.66
N GLY A 64 1.52 -6.98 7.64
CA GLY A 64 0.79 -7.44 6.45
C GLY A 64 -0.66 -6.96 6.40
N ASP A 65 -1.35 -7.37 5.34
CA ASP A 65 -2.79 -7.10 5.11
C ASP A 65 -3.17 -5.61 5.14
N LEU A 66 -2.22 -4.74 4.76
CA LEU A 66 -2.41 -3.29 4.72
C LEU A 66 -2.99 -2.84 3.38
N ASP A 67 -3.78 -1.76 3.42
CA ASP A 67 -4.29 -1.07 2.25
C ASP A 67 -4.39 0.45 2.48
N HIS A 68 -5.13 1.16 1.61
CA HIS A 68 -5.34 2.60 1.67
C HIS A 68 -5.89 3.13 3.01
N ARG A 69 -6.56 2.29 3.80
CA ARG A 69 -7.08 2.66 5.13
C ARG A 69 -5.96 2.90 6.14
N ASN A 70 -4.79 2.31 5.90
CA ASN A 70 -3.66 2.35 6.82
C ASN A 70 -2.44 3.05 6.23
N LEU A 71 -2.38 3.22 4.91
CA LEU A 71 -1.19 3.66 4.19
C LEU A 71 -1.47 4.83 3.27
N GLU A 72 -0.62 5.85 3.35
CA GLU A 72 -0.50 6.86 2.30
C GLU A 72 0.82 6.69 1.53
N PRO A 73 0.81 6.80 0.19
CA PRO A 73 2.05 6.83 -0.58
C PRO A 73 2.77 8.17 -0.39
N ILE A 74 4.10 8.14 -0.30
CA ILE A 74 4.91 9.35 -0.09
C ILE A 74 5.99 9.55 -1.16
N GLY A 75 6.53 10.77 -1.25
CA GLY A 75 7.67 11.12 -2.11
C GLY A 75 7.45 10.78 -3.58
N ARG A 76 8.37 9.99 -4.16
CA ARG A 76 8.31 9.56 -5.57
C ARG A 76 7.08 8.68 -5.86
N THR A 77 6.67 7.87 -4.89
CA THR A 77 5.51 6.99 -5.03
C THR A 77 4.22 7.80 -5.15
N ALA A 78 4.03 8.82 -4.31
CA ALA A 78 2.89 9.73 -4.39
C ALA A 78 2.79 10.39 -5.77
N LYS A 79 3.89 10.95 -6.27
CA LYS A 79 3.95 11.58 -7.60
C LYS A 79 3.57 10.62 -8.73
N ARG A 80 4.05 9.37 -8.64
CA ARG A 80 3.75 8.32 -9.62
C ARG A 80 2.27 7.95 -9.62
N ILE A 81 1.65 7.85 -8.45
CA ILE A 81 0.24 7.51 -8.31
C ILE A 81 -0.64 8.65 -8.81
N ALA A 82 -0.37 9.88 -8.39
CA ALA A 82 -1.10 11.06 -8.89
C ALA A 82 -1.07 11.16 -10.43
N LYS A 83 0.09 10.92 -11.06
CA LYS A 83 0.21 10.88 -12.52
C LYS A 83 -0.61 9.77 -13.17
N ARG A 84 -0.78 8.64 -12.48
CA ARG A 84 -1.59 7.52 -12.98
C ARG A 84 -3.07 7.84 -12.92
N ASP A 85 -3.51 8.43 -11.82
CA ASP A 85 -4.94 8.69 -11.59
C ASP A 85 -5.44 9.92 -12.37
N ALA A 86 -4.54 10.79 -12.81
CA ALA A 86 -4.84 11.90 -13.72
C ALA A 86 -5.04 11.48 -15.20
N LYS A 87 -4.89 10.19 -15.52
CA LYS A 87 -4.99 9.66 -16.88
C LYS A 87 -6.19 8.73 -17.01
#